data_AF-D2B517-F1
#
_entry.id   AF-D2B517-F1
#
_cell.length_a   1.000
_cell.length_b   1.000
_cell.length_c   1.000
_cell.angle_alpha   90.00
_cell.angle_beta   90.00
_cell.angle_gamma   90.00
#
_symmetry.space_group_name_H-M   'P 1'
#
loop_
_entity.id
_entity.type
_entity.pdbx_description
1 polymer ?
#
loop_
_entity_poly.entity_id
_entity_poly.type
_entity_poly.pdbx_seq_one_letter_code
_entity_poly.pdbx_strand_id
1 'polypeptide(L)'
;MSDAFPSGKFFRIVNEGTGLCLAAAHGGTTHGAQKARDRLTGEEGYIPYSHTNDQVLTLRTPTGHRGEVWFFSEIKNTYGDEDWHLVNVNKDIRSTFTLHVGPLDGFSQPVGLGLIGWGVPGQTQWNSGGGMIWPRPHEDKVATVLSDGHGNHQAVLAARGGANQQWRFDQVDLSGEAVPARRKGIYETSAPGTDLSKWRDVL
;
A
#
# COMPACT_ATOMS: atom_id res chain seq x y z
N MET A 1 -14.35 21.83 -0.61
CA MET A 1 -13.71 20.65 -0.01
C MET A 1 -12.30 20.60 -0.57
N SER A 2 -11.27 20.30 0.23
CA SER A 2 -9.92 20.17 -0.32
C SER A 2 -9.78 18.81 -0.97
N ASP A 3 -9.39 18.76 -2.25
CA ASP A 3 -9.11 17.50 -2.98
C ASP A 3 -7.73 16.91 -2.61
N ALA A 4 -7.15 17.38 -1.51
CA ALA A 4 -5.92 16.87 -0.93
C ALA A 4 -6.19 15.55 -0.17
N PHE A 5 -5.15 14.74 0.00
CA PHE A 5 -5.25 13.55 0.83
C PHE A 5 -5.70 13.90 2.26
N PRO A 6 -6.61 13.12 2.88
CA PRO A 6 -7.00 13.34 4.27
C PRO A 6 -5.81 13.12 5.23
N SER A 7 -5.19 14.21 5.69
CA SER A 7 -4.12 14.16 6.71
C SER A 7 -4.67 13.69 8.06
N GLY A 8 -3.91 12.84 8.76
CA GLY A 8 -4.27 12.32 10.08
C GLY A 8 -5.54 11.46 10.12
N LYS A 9 -6.00 10.95 8.97
CA LYS A 9 -7.22 10.14 8.85
C LYS A 9 -6.96 8.85 8.08
N PHE A 10 -7.71 7.81 8.42
CA PHE A 10 -7.85 6.63 7.57
C PHE A 10 -8.94 6.87 6.53
N PHE A 11 -8.73 6.36 5.31
CA PHE A 11 -9.69 6.53 4.22
C PHE A 11 -9.61 5.38 3.21
N ARG A 12 -10.68 5.20 2.42
CA ARG A 12 -10.65 4.42 1.18
C ARG A 12 -10.40 5.36 0.00
N ILE A 13 -9.67 4.88 -1.00
CA ILE A 13 -9.45 5.61 -2.25
C ILE A 13 -10.35 4.99 -3.30
N VAL A 14 -11.44 5.69 -3.65
CA VAL A 14 -12.50 5.16 -4.51
C VAL A 14 -12.52 5.91 -5.83
N ASN A 15 -12.45 5.19 -6.94
CA ASN A 15 -12.57 5.79 -8.27
C ASN A 15 -14.02 6.21 -8.50
N GLU A 16 -14.24 7.46 -8.89
CA GLU A 16 -15.61 7.99 -9.05
C GLU A 16 -16.34 7.37 -10.24
N GLY A 17 -15.63 7.12 -11.34
CA GLY A 17 -16.23 6.60 -12.57
C GLY A 17 -16.66 5.13 -12.47
N THR A 18 -15.93 4.32 -11.69
CA THR A 18 -16.16 2.87 -11.59
C THR A 18 -16.73 2.43 -10.24
N GLY A 19 -16.63 3.25 -9.19
CA GLY A 19 -16.98 2.87 -7.82
C GLY A 19 -16.03 1.87 -7.16
N LEU A 20 -14.98 1.42 -7.87
CA LEU A 20 -13.97 0.50 -7.36
C LEU A 20 -12.98 1.24 -6.46
N CYS A 21 -12.54 0.60 -5.39
CA CYS A 21 -11.51 1.12 -4.50
C CYS A 21 -10.18 0.42 -4.68
N LEU A 22 -9.10 1.16 -4.46
CA LEU A 22 -7.76 0.58 -4.33
C LEU A 22 -7.71 -0.25 -3.06
N ALA A 23 -7.14 -1.45 -3.16
CA ALA A 23 -6.97 -2.29 -2.01
C ALA A 23 -5.71 -3.18 -2.11
N ALA A 24 -5.13 -3.49 -0.96
CA ALA A 24 -4.10 -4.51 -0.84
C ALA A 24 -4.74 -5.89 -0.60
N ALA A 25 -4.50 -6.81 -1.52
CA ALA A 25 -4.92 -8.21 -1.40
C ALA A 25 -3.75 -9.09 -0.94
N HIS A 26 -4.08 -10.23 -0.32
CA HIS A 26 -3.09 -11.23 0.07
C HIS A 26 -2.45 -11.85 -1.17
N GLY A 27 -1.11 -11.89 -1.26
CA GLY A 27 -0.39 -12.46 -2.41
C GLY A 27 -0.40 -14.00 -2.50
N GLY A 28 -1.05 -14.65 -1.53
CA GLY A 28 -1.08 -16.11 -1.40
C GLY A 28 0.07 -16.64 -0.53
N THR A 29 0.18 -17.96 -0.48
CA THR A 29 1.21 -18.67 0.28
C THR A 29 1.90 -19.66 -0.64
N THR A 30 3.22 -19.53 -0.76
CA THR A 30 4.06 -20.50 -1.48
C THR A 30 4.55 -21.55 -0.48
N HIS A 31 4.47 -22.83 -0.85
CA HIS A 31 4.98 -23.95 -0.06
C HIS A 31 6.21 -24.55 -0.74
N GLY A 32 7.21 -24.92 0.05
CA GLY A 32 8.44 -25.53 -0.45
C GLY A 32 9.06 -26.48 0.58
N ALA A 33 10.20 -27.06 0.21
CA ALA A 33 10.98 -27.89 1.10
C ALA A 33 12.46 -27.56 0.91
N GLN A 34 13.15 -27.25 2.01
CA GLN A 34 14.59 -26.99 1.99
C GLN A 34 15.32 -28.27 2.39
N LYS A 35 16.34 -28.65 1.61
CA LYS A 35 17.23 -29.74 1.99
C LYS A 35 17.97 -29.34 3.27
N ALA A 36 17.84 -30.15 4.31
CA ALA A 36 18.48 -29.95 5.59
C ALA A 36 19.38 -31.15 5.90
N ARG A 37 20.47 -30.89 6.61
CA ARG A 37 21.37 -31.93 7.07
C ARG A 37 21.40 -31.87 8.59
N ASP A 38 21.10 -32.99 9.24
CA ASP A 38 21.24 -33.10 10.68
C ASP A 38 22.72 -32.94 11.05
N ARG A 39 23.01 -32.00 11.95
CA ARG A 39 24.38 -31.63 12.31
C ARG A 39 25.06 -32.69 13.19
N LEU A 40 24.30 -33.55 13.85
CA LEU A 40 24.76 -34.61 14.76
C LEU A 40 24.86 -35.97 14.06
N THR A 41 23.88 -36.34 13.24
CA THR A 41 23.83 -37.65 12.57
C THR A 41 24.34 -37.62 11.13
N GLY A 42 24.39 -36.43 10.51
CA GLY A 42 24.82 -36.26 9.13
C GLY A 42 23.77 -36.68 8.08
N GLU A 43 22.60 -37.16 8.51
CA GLU A 43 21.49 -37.55 7.66
C GLU A 43 20.93 -36.35 6.89
N GLU A 44 20.61 -36.58 5.61
CA GLU A 44 19.96 -35.59 4.76
C GLU A 44 18.45 -35.79 4.79
N GLY A 45 17.72 -34.71 5.06
CA GLY A 45 16.27 -34.66 5.06
C GLY A 45 15.74 -33.42 4.35
N TYR A 46 14.43 -33.25 4.35
CA TYR A 46 13.76 -32.06 3.84
C TYR A 46 12.93 -31.43 4.95
N ILE A 47 13.15 -30.14 5.20
CA ILE A 47 12.31 -29.36 6.11
C ILE A 47 11.27 -28.63 5.25
N PRO A 48 9.97 -28.94 5.40
CA PRO A 48 8.92 -28.20 4.72
C PRO A 48 8.88 -26.78 5.28
N TYR A 49 8.66 -25.81 4.40
CA TYR A 49 8.44 -24.42 4.77
C TYR A 49 7.27 -23.83 3.98
N SER A 50 6.69 -22.76 4.51
CA SER A 50 5.74 -21.91 3.80
C SER A 50 6.20 -20.46 3.87
N HIS A 51 5.97 -19.72 2.80
CA HIS A 51 6.24 -18.29 2.70
C HIS A 51 4.98 -17.58 2.23
N THR A 52 4.49 -16.67 3.06
CA THR A 52 3.44 -15.73 2.64
C THR A 52 4.04 -14.76 1.64
N ASN A 53 3.42 -14.64 0.47
CA ASN A 53 3.85 -13.74 -0.60
C ASN A 53 3.48 -12.30 -0.29
N ASP A 54 4.15 -11.35 -0.93
CA ASP A 54 3.87 -9.92 -0.78
C ASP A 54 2.44 -9.57 -1.20
N GLN A 55 1.90 -8.52 -0.58
CA GLN A 55 0.56 -8.05 -0.95
C GLN A 55 0.55 -7.55 -2.40
N VAL A 56 -0.58 -7.76 -3.08
CA VAL A 56 -0.79 -7.32 -4.47
C VAL A 56 -1.84 -6.23 -4.50
N LEU A 57 -1.61 -5.18 -5.28
CA LEU A 57 -2.61 -4.14 -5.50
C LEU A 57 -3.77 -4.70 -6.32
N THR A 58 -4.99 -4.44 -5.89
CA THR A 58 -6.20 -4.81 -6.60
C THR A 58 -7.20 -3.66 -6.60
N LEU A 59 -8.17 -3.73 -7.52
CA LEU A 59 -9.37 -2.90 -7.55
C LEU A 59 -10.57 -3.77 -7.21
N ARG A 60 -11.40 -3.33 -6.27
CA ARG A 60 -12.61 -4.06 -5.88
C ARG A 60 -13.72 -3.13 -5.40
N THR A 61 -14.95 -3.61 -5.46
CA THR A 61 -16.07 -2.96 -4.78
C THR A 61 -15.76 -2.86 -3.29
N PRO A 62 -15.98 -1.70 -2.64
CA PRO A 62 -15.77 -1.56 -1.21
C PRO A 62 -16.61 -2.56 -0.41
N THR A 63 -15.98 -3.34 0.45
CA THR A 63 -16.62 -4.33 1.33
C THR A 63 -16.40 -4.05 2.81
N GLY A 64 -15.61 -3.03 3.15
CA GLY A 64 -15.22 -2.72 4.52
C GLY A 64 -13.99 -3.52 5.00
N HIS A 65 -13.34 -4.27 4.11
CA HIS A 65 -12.15 -5.03 4.42
C HIS A 65 -10.97 -4.10 4.75
N ARG A 66 -10.14 -4.48 5.74
CA ARG A 66 -8.99 -3.66 6.19
C ARG A 66 -8.00 -3.31 5.07
N GLY A 67 -7.80 -4.22 4.13
CA GLY A 67 -6.97 -4.00 2.94
C GLY A 67 -7.45 -2.87 2.01
N GLU A 68 -8.67 -2.38 2.16
CA GLU A 68 -9.21 -1.24 1.40
C GLU A 68 -8.88 0.11 2.06
N VAL A 69 -8.32 0.08 3.27
CA VAL A 69 -8.10 1.26 4.09
C VAL A 69 -6.65 1.70 4.01
N TRP A 70 -6.47 3.00 3.83
CA TRP A 70 -5.20 3.68 3.62
C TRP A 70 -5.06 4.85 4.58
N PHE A 71 -3.83 5.33 4.76
CA PHE A 71 -3.56 6.65 5.30
C PHE A 71 -2.46 7.32 4.49
N PHE A 72 -2.48 8.65 4.48
CA PHE A 72 -1.37 9.43 3.93
C PHE A 72 -0.37 9.66 5.06
N SER A 73 0.84 9.13 4.88
CA SER A 73 1.96 9.42 5.78
C SER A 73 2.56 10.75 5.38
N GLU A 74 2.84 11.58 6.38
CA GLU A 74 3.64 12.81 6.28
C GLU A 74 4.81 12.75 7.28
N ILE A 75 5.10 11.55 7.79
CA ILE A 75 6.12 11.33 8.80
C ILE A 75 7.49 11.60 8.19
N LYS A 76 8.37 12.31 8.88
CA LYS A 76 9.74 12.49 8.41
C LYS A 76 10.53 11.17 8.49
N ASN A 77 11.26 10.86 7.43
CA ASN A 77 12.22 9.77 7.43
C ASN A 77 13.40 10.07 8.38
N THR A 78 14.28 9.10 8.57
CA THR A 78 15.44 9.22 9.49
C THR A 78 16.42 10.33 9.10
N TYR A 79 16.35 10.82 7.85
CA TYR A 79 17.18 11.92 7.33
C TYR A 79 16.47 13.28 7.38
N GLY A 80 15.23 13.33 7.88
CA GLY A 80 14.46 14.56 8.06
C GLY A 80 13.59 14.97 6.86
N ASP A 81 13.63 14.22 5.75
CA ASP A 81 12.74 14.45 4.61
C ASP A 81 11.35 13.89 4.90
N GLU A 82 10.31 14.59 4.51
CA GLU A 82 8.94 14.14 4.71
C GLU A 82 8.63 12.94 3.78
N ASP A 83 8.12 11.83 4.33
CA ASP A 83 7.68 10.65 3.58
C ASP A 83 6.22 10.85 3.15
N TRP A 84 5.97 11.31 1.92
CA TRP A 84 4.63 11.59 1.37
C TRP A 84 4.04 10.34 0.72
N HIS A 85 3.80 9.31 1.53
CA HIS A 85 3.43 7.98 1.05
C HIS A 85 1.96 7.64 1.31
N LEU A 86 1.31 6.94 0.37
CA LEU A 86 0.03 6.29 0.60
C LEU A 86 0.24 4.89 1.17
N VAL A 87 -0.01 4.73 2.46
CA VAL A 87 0.30 3.51 3.21
C VAL A 87 -0.98 2.70 3.42
N ASN A 88 -0.94 1.40 3.14
CA ASN A 88 -2.06 0.51 3.42
C ASN A 88 -2.10 0.16 4.91
N VAL A 89 -3.30 0.16 5.49
CA VAL A 89 -3.49 -0.14 6.91
C VAL A 89 -3.27 -1.62 7.24
N ASN A 90 -3.46 -2.52 6.26
CA ASN A 90 -3.37 -3.96 6.45
C ASN A 90 -1.92 -4.41 6.60
N LYS A 91 -1.39 -4.33 7.83
CA LYS A 91 -0.06 -4.84 8.18
C LYS A 91 -0.04 -6.37 8.05
N ASP A 92 0.93 -6.90 7.32
CA ASP A 92 1.42 -8.26 7.58
C ASP A 92 2.31 -8.22 8.83
N ILE A 93 2.47 -9.35 9.52
CA ILE A 93 3.37 -9.51 10.67
C ILE A 93 4.83 -9.11 10.35
N ARG A 94 5.19 -9.09 9.06
CA ARG A 94 6.53 -8.78 8.57
C ARG A 94 6.68 -7.35 8.06
N SER A 95 5.64 -6.79 7.43
CA SER A 95 5.73 -5.47 6.80
C SER A 95 4.38 -4.80 6.60
N THR A 96 4.44 -3.49 6.42
CA THR A 96 3.36 -2.67 5.85
C THR A 96 3.74 -2.34 4.42
N PHE A 97 2.77 -2.11 3.54
CA PHE A 97 3.01 -1.74 2.15
C PHE A 97 2.49 -0.35 1.80
N THR A 98 3.11 0.29 0.82
CA THR A 98 2.68 1.57 0.25
C THR A 98 2.32 1.42 -1.22
N LEU A 99 1.43 2.29 -1.71
CA LEU A 99 1.18 2.42 -3.14
C LEU A 99 2.48 2.85 -3.84
N HIS A 100 2.79 2.19 -4.95
CA HIS A 100 4.03 2.39 -5.68
C HIS A 100 3.80 2.39 -7.18
N VAL A 101 4.66 3.13 -7.88
CA VAL A 101 4.84 3.03 -9.32
C VAL A 101 6.34 2.99 -9.60
N GLY A 102 6.72 2.13 -10.55
CA GLY A 102 8.09 2.05 -11.04
C GLY A 102 8.52 3.30 -11.83
N PRO A 103 9.68 3.26 -12.49
CA PRO A 103 10.18 4.37 -13.30
C PRO A 103 9.15 4.85 -14.33
N LEU A 104 9.00 6.18 -14.47
CA LEU A 104 8.01 6.80 -15.36
C LEU A 104 8.62 7.53 -16.55
N ASP A 105 9.88 7.96 -16.44
CA ASP A 105 10.58 8.66 -17.51
C ASP A 105 10.77 7.74 -18.73
N GLY A 106 10.49 8.28 -19.92
CA GLY A 106 10.60 7.53 -21.18
C GLY A 106 9.41 6.61 -21.50
N PHE A 107 8.42 6.48 -20.61
CA PHE A 107 7.23 5.67 -20.88
C PHE A 107 6.09 6.52 -21.45
N SER A 108 5.64 6.19 -22.67
CA SER A 108 4.46 6.79 -23.30
C SER A 108 3.17 6.01 -23.07
N GLN A 109 3.27 4.74 -22.66
CA GLN A 109 2.15 3.87 -22.34
C GLN A 109 1.79 3.93 -20.86
N PRO A 110 0.56 3.55 -20.48
CA PRO A 110 0.19 3.43 -19.08
C PRO A 110 1.11 2.47 -18.31
N VAL A 111 1.48 2.85 -17.08
CA VAL A 111 2.37 2.07 -16.21
C VAL A 111 1.59 1.51 -15.04
N GLY A 112 1.70 0.21 -14.78
CA GLY A 112 0.98 -0.45 -13.69
C GLY A 112 1.31 0.13 -12.32
N LEU A 113 0.27 0.36 -11.50
CA LEU A 113 0.43 0.61 -10.07
C LEU A 113 0.65 -0.71 -9.32
N GLY A 114 1.41 -0.64 -8.24
CA GLY A 114 1.73 -1.79 -7.40
C GLY A 114 1.90 -1.42 -5.93
N LEU A 115 2.47 -2.34 -5.18
CA LEU A 115 2.80 -2.18 -3.77
C LEU A 115 4.30 -2.39 -3.56
N ILE A 116 4.89 -1.65 -2.62
CA ILE A 116 6.25 -1.87 -2.14
C ILE A 116 6.26 -1.76 -0.61
N GLY A 117 7.21 -2.41 0.06
CA GLY A 117 7.33 -2.35 1.52
C GLY A 117 7.52 -0.91 2.03
N TRP A 118 6.78 -0.53 3.07
CA TRP A 118 6.89 0.80 3.68
C TRP A 118 8.22 0.97 4.38
N GLY A 119 8.91 2.06 4.05
CA GLY A 119 10.18 2.42 4.64
C GLY A 119 11.42 1.94 3.89
N VAL A 120 11.26 1.29 2.72
CA VAL A 120 12.38 0.91 1.84
C VAL A 120 12.77 2.07 0.90
N PRO A 121 14.01 2.09 0.37
CA PRO A 121 14.40 3.08 -0.65
C PRO A 121 13.57 2.97 -1.93
N GLY A 122 13.33 4.10 -2.61
CA GLY A 122 12.63 4.14 -3.90
C GLY A 122 11.10 4.17 -3.84
N GLN A 123 10.52 4.41 -2.66
CA GLN A 123 9.07 4.59 -2.51
C GLN A 123 8.56 5.84 -3.24
N THR A 124 7.35 5.74 -3.79
CA THR A 124 6.73 6.80 -4.56
C THR A 124 6.16 7.89 -3.65
N GLN A 125 6.59 9.13 -3.86
CA GLN A 125 5.99 10.31 -3.24
C GLN A 125 4.71 10.68 -3.97
N TRP A 126 3.58 10.73 -3.28
CA TRP A 126 2.26 11.01 -3.88
C TRP A 126 1.80 12.43 -3.62
N ASN A 127 1.01 12.94 -4.55
CA ASN A 127 0.27 14.19 -4.41
C ASN A 127 -1.17 14.00 -4.92
N SER A 128 -2.08 14.88 -4.49
CA SER A 128 -3.45 14.90 -5.00
C SER A 128 -4.02 16.31 -5.15
N GLY A 129 -5.03 16.44 -6.01
CA GLY A 129 -5.70 17.70 -6.29
C GLY A 129 -6.62 17.60 -7.51
N GLY A 130 -7.74 18.33 -7.50
CA GLY A 130 -8.75 18.27 -8.56
C GLY A 130 -9.30 16.85 -8.76
N GLY A 131 -9.45 16.09 -7.68
CA GLY A 131 -9.85 14.68 -7.64
C GLY A 131 -8.85 13.71 -8.25
N MET A 132 -7.65 14.14 -8.63
CA MET A 132 -6.62 13.29 -9.21
C MET A 132 -5.51 12.96 -8.22
N ILE A 133 -4.82 11.86 -8.47
CA ILE A 133 -3.67 11.38 -7.68
C ILE A 133 -2.49 11.19 -8.64
N TRP A 134 -1.30 11.71 -8.30
CA TRP A 134 -0.10 11.56 -9.13
C TRP A 134 1.17 11.40 -8.29
N PRO A 135 2.19 10.72 -8.83
CA PRO A 135 3.50 10.66 -8.22
C PRO A 135 4.26 11.95 -8.48
N ARG A 136 5.06 12.42 -7.53
CA ARG A 136 5.97 13.54 -7.76
C ARG A 136 7.19 13.09 -8.56
N PRO A 137 7.69 13.91 -9.50
CA PRO A 137 7.18 15.23 -9.91
C PRO A 137 6.13 15.19 -11.06
N HIS A 138 5.67 14.01 -11.48
CA HIS A 138 4.89 13.77 -12.70
C HIS A 138 3.40 14.11 -12.60
N GLU A 139 3.04 15.39 -12.50
CA GLU A 139 1.63 15.83 -12.51
C GLU A 139 0.92 15.57 -13.87
N ASP A 140 1.68 15.36 -14.94
CA ASP A 140 1.18 14.98 -16.26
C ASP A 140 0.67 13.53 -16.32
N LYS A 141 1.00 12.70 -15.33
CA LYS A 141 0.58 11.31 -15.23
C LYS A 141 -0.24 11.10 -13.96
N VAL A 142 -1.47 10.61 -14.09
CA VAL A 142 -2.40 10.45 -12.97
C VAL A 142 -2.90 9.01 -12.84
N ALA A 143 -3.20 8.61 -11.61
CA ALA A 143 -3.81 7.34 -11.31
C ALA A 143 -5.12 7.18 -12.08
N THR A 144 -5.25 6.07 -12.79
CA THR A 144 -6.33 5.80 -13.73
C THR A 144 -6.80 4.36 -13.56
N VAL A 145 -8.10 4.12 -13.69
CA VAL A 145 -8.64 2.76 -13.82
C VAL A 145 -8.82 2.42 -15.30
N LEU A 146 -8.05 1.45 -15.79
CA LEU A 146 -8.28 0.82 -17.08
C LEU A 146 -9.19 -0.39 -16.91
N SER A 147 -10.03 -0.64 -17.92
CA SER A 147 -10.80 -1.87 -18.05
C SER A 147 -10.42 -2.56 -19.34
N ASP A 148 -10.37 -3.89 -19.32
CA ASP A 148 -10.18 -4.70 -20.52
C ASP A 148 -11.49 -4.97 -21.29
N GLY A 149 -12.63 -4.46 -20.79
CA GLY A 149 -13.95 -4.69 -21.37
C GLY A 149 -14.58 -6.04 -21.01
N HIS A 150 -13.87 -6.89 -20.25
CA HIS A 150 -14.33 -8.20 -19.78
C HIS A 150 -14.58 -8.24 -18.28
N GLY A 151 -14.69 -7.07 -17.65
CA GLY A 151 -14.89 -6.92 -16.21
C GLY A 151 -13.60 -6.96 -15.39
N ASN A 152 -12.43 -7.09 -16.03
CA ASN A 152 -11.17 -6.90 -15.31
C ASN A 152 -10.80 -5.42 -15.31
N HIS A 153 -10.24 -4.99 -14.19
CA HIS A 153 -9.81 -3.63 -13.98
C HIS A 153 -8.38 -3.60 -13.45
N GLN A 154 -7.60 -2.62 -13.92
CA GLN A 154 -6.25 -2.39 -13.45
C GLN A 154 -6.05 -0.93 -13.10
N ALA A 155 -5.40 -0.69 -11.96
CA ALA A 155 -4.94 0.63 -11.58
C ALA A 155 -3.57 0.90 -12.24
N VAL A 156 -3.46 2.04 -12.94
CA VAL A 156 -2.25 2.44 -13.68
C VAL A 156 -1.99 3.93 -13.51
N LEU A 157 -0.79 4.38 -13.90
CA LEU A 157 -0.50 5.78 -14.23
C LEU A 157 -0.66 5.97 -15.72
N ALA A 158 -1.50 6.93 -16.13
CA ALA A 158 -1.69 7.30 -17.52
C ALA A 158 -1.67 8.82 -17.69
N ALA A 159 -1.51 9.30 -18.93
CA ALA A 159 -1.54 10.73 -19.23
C ALA A 159 -2.84 11.37 -18.74
N ARG A 160 -2.73 12.56 -18.15
CA ARG A 160 -3.86 13.34 -17.62
C ARG A 160 -4.85 13.73 -18.73
N GLY A 161 -6.15 13.76 -18.39
CA GLY A 161 -7.24 14.16 -19.28
C GLY A 161 -8.08 13.00 -19.83
N GLY A 162 -7.84 11.78 -19.34
CA GLY A 162 -8.61 10.58 -19.72
C GLY A 162 -9.81 10.30 -18.81
N ALA A 163 -10.58 9.27 -19.16
CA ALA A 163 -11.67 8.76 -18.32
C ALA A 163 -11.12 8.03 -17.07
N ASN A 164 -11.96 7.91 -16.03
CA ASN A 164 -11.66 7.17 -14.79
C ASN A 164 -10.39 7.64 -14.04
N GLN A 165 -10.10 8.94 -14.10
CA GLN A 165 -8.97 9.57 -13.40
C GLN A 165 -9.38 10.30 -12.11
N GLN A 166 -10.68 10.34 -11.83
CA GLN A 166 -11.26 11.00 -10.66
C GLN A 166 -11.39 10.02 -9.51
N TRP A 167 -10.94 10.45 -8.34
CA TRP A 167 -10.89 9.67 -7.11
C TRP A 167 -11.42 10.50 -5.96
N ARG A 168 -12.21 9.86 -5.10
CA ARG A 168 -12.68 10.42 -3.83
C ARG A 168 -12.07 9.66 -2.65
N PHE A 169 -11.99 10.35 -1.52
CA PHE A 169 -11.46 9.82 -0.28
C PHE A 169 -12.58 9.64 0.75
N ASP A 170 -12.96 8.40 0.98
CA ASP A 170 -14.02 8.07 1.94
C ASP A 170 -13.38 7.80 3.29
N GLN A 171 -13.54 8.72 4.25
CA GLN A 171 -12.98 8.54 5.60
C GLN A 171 -13.54 7.27 6.27
N VAL A 172 -12.68 6.59 7.00
CA VAL A 172 -13.00 5.34 7.73
C VAL A 172 -12.51 5.47 9.16
N ASP A 173 -13.38 5.16 10.12
CA ASP A 173 -12.97 5.04 11.51
C ASP A 173 -12.57 3.59 11.81
N LEU A 174 -11.38 3.41 12.39
CA LEU A 174 -10.90 2.11 12.85
C LEU A 174 -10.85 2.12 14.38
N SER A 175 -11.68 1.29 14.99
CA SER A 175 -11.88 1.31 16.45
C SER A 175 -10.58 1.01 17.22
N GLY A 176 -10.19 1.98 18.05
CA GLY A 176 -8.97 1.91 18.87
C GLY A 176 -7.68 2.12 18.07
N GLU A 177 -7.76 2.70 16.87
CA GLU A 177 -6.61 2.97 16.02
C GLU A 177 -6.50 4.44 15.64
N ALA A 178 -5.26 4.88 15.39
CA ALA A 178 -4.95 6.23 14.92
C ALA A 178 -3.84 6.18 13.87
N VAL A 179 -3.87 7.12 12.92
CA VAL A 179 -2.80 7.30 11.94
C VAL A 179 -1.52 7.66 12.69
N PRO A 180 -0.39 6.96 12.46
CA PRO A 180 0.82 7.20 13.20
C PRO A 180 1.35 8.62 12.96
N ALA A 181 1.57 9.38 14.04
CA ALA A 181 2.17 10.72 13.97
C ALA A 181 3.72 10.70 13.96
N ARG A 182 4.34 9.55 14.27
CA ARG A 182 5.80 9.37 14.35
C ARG A 182 6.23 7.98 13.92
N ARG A 183 7.43 7.88 13.31
CA ARG A 183 8.05 6.60 12.98
C ARG A 183 8.58 6.01 14.29
N LYS A 184 7.93 4.97 14.82
CA LYS A 184 8.49 4.23 15.96
C LYS A 184 9.82 3.64 15.56
N GLY A 185 10.81 3.75 16.44
CA GLY A 185 12.07 3.03 16.26
C GLY A 185 11.80 1.52 16.18
N ILE A 186 12.57 0.82 15.35
CA ILE A 186 12.48 -0.64 15.13
C ILE A 186 12.62 -1.45 16.45
N TYR A 187 13.06 -0.80 17.53
CA TYR A 187 13.33 -1.38 18.84
C TYR A 187 12.36 -0.97 19.97
N GLU A 188 11.29 -0.23 19.70
CA GLU A 188 10.29 0.03 20.74
C GLU A 188 9.46 -1.23 21.01
N THR A 189 9.78 -1.91 22.11
CA THR A 189 9.02 -3.05 22.63
C THR A 189 7.61 -2.61 23.01
N SER A 190 6.62 -3.11 22.28
CA SER A 190 5.22 -2.97 22.67
C SER A 190 4.95 -3.78 23.94
N ALA A 191 4.08 -3.28 24.82
CA ALA A 191 3.70 -4.00 26.03
C ALA A 191 3.16 -5.41 25.69
N PRO A 192 3.40 -6.44 26.52
CA PRO A 192 2.85 -7.77 26.33
C PRO A 192 1.32 -7.73 26.11
N GLY A 193 0.81 -8.50 25.13
CA GLY A 193 -0.61 -8.49 24.77
C GLY A 193 -1.03 -7.37 23.81
N THR A 194 -0.10 -6.55 23.32
CA THR A 194 -0.39 -5.57 22.27
C THR A 194 -0.64 -6.24 20.93
N ASP A 195 -1.81 -6.00 20.35
CA ASP A 195 -2.12 -6.36 18.97
C ASP A 195 -1.27 -5.51 18.00
N LEU A 196 -0.21 -6.12 17.45
CA LEU A 196 0.75 -5.49 16.55
C LEU A 196 0.16 -5.17 15.16
N SER A 197 -0.99 -5.73 14.81
CA SER A 197 -1.68 -5.44 13.54
C SER A 197 -2.35 -4.05 13.55
N LYS A 198 -2.57 -3.48 14.73
CA LYS A 198 -3.22 -2.18 14.90
C LYS A 198 -2.23 -1.01 14.78
N TRP A 199 -2.73 0.12 14.30
CA TRP A 199 -2.05 1.40 14.34
C TRP A 199 -2.44 2.12 15.61
N ARG A 200 -1.46 2.49 16.44
CA ARG A 200 -1.71 3.22 17.68
C ARG A 200 -0.73 4.37 17.74
N ASP A 201 -1.25 5.57 18.00
CA ASP A 201 -0.42 6.60 18.58
C ASP A 201 -0.08 6.14 19.99
N VAL A 202 1.21 5.95 20.23
CA VAL A 202 1.71 5.86 21.60
C VAL A 202 1.85 7.29 22.06
N LEU A 203 1.27 7.62 23.20
CA LEU A 203 1.53 8.87 23.93
C LEU A 203 3.03 8.96 24.25
#